data_AF-A0A821VIC7-F1
#
_entry.id   AF-A0A821VIC7-F1
#
_cell.length_a   1.000
_cell.length_b   1.000
_cell.length_c   1.000
_cell.angle_alpha   90.00
_cell.angle_beta   90.00
_cell.angle_gamma   90.00
#
_symmetry.space_group_name_H-M   'P 1'
#
loop_
_entity.id
_entity.type
_entity.pdbx_description
1 polymer ?
#
loop_
_entity_poly.entity_id
_entity_poly.type
_entity_poly.pdbx_seq_one_letter_code
_entity_poly.pdbx_strand_id
1 'polypeptide(L)'
;LPDGSFLRTQADQLRSKYQPMEHDVSISVEEKLPHMIEWWHKAQSLIISSTLDKPMLHSAVYQSKMELKQGVKKFITDLLRSNTPILIFSAGLGDVIEIFLQKEIPEFKHNHELSHVVSNFIQFDTNGNSISFSKILIHTFNKNEQEIHDTPYYQSILDRPNVILLGDTLGDVGMIGGMKNLKHILKIGYLNHSTPAKLEVYKNVYDIVLCDDQTFDVPNLILKAI
;
A
#
# COMPACT_ATOMS: atom_id res chain seq x y z
N LEU A 1 4.64 -32.02 2.21
CA LEU A 1 4.79 -30.70 2.84
C LEU A 1 3.88 -30.67 4.06
N PRO A 2 4.30 -30.14 5.23
CA PRO A 2 3.33 -29.81 6.26
C PRO A 2 2.29 -28.88 5.63
N ASP A 3 1.02 -29.00 6.03
CA ASP A 3 -0.18 -28.27 5.57
C ASP A 3 -0.12 -26.72 5.60
N GLY A 4 1.08 -26.13 5.65
CA GLY A 4 1.31 -24.70 5.78
C GLY A 4 1.15 -24.17 7.20
N SER A 5 0.68 -24.99 8.16
CA SER A 5 0.42 -24.56 9.54
C SER A 5 1.66 -23.98 10.22
N PHE A 6 2.81 -24.62 10.05
CA PHE A 6 4.07 -24.18 10.65
C PHE A 6 4.51 -22.78 10.17
N LEU A 7 4.43 -22.53 8.86
CA LEU A 7 4.78 -21.23 8.28
C LEU A 7 3.76 -20.16 8.69
N ARG A 8 2.48 -20.52 8.79
CA ARG A 8 1.43 -19.65 9.34
C ARG A 8 1.72 -19.26 10.79
N THR A 9 2.07 -20.22 11.65
CA THR A 9 2.43 -19.94 13.04
C THR A 9 3.62 -18.99 13.14
N GLN A 10 4.66 -19.17 12.32
CA GLN A 10 5.79 -18.24 12.29
C GLN A 10 5.38 -16.85 11.82
N ALA A 11 4.56 -16.75 10.77
CA ALA A 11 4.04 -15.46 10.30
C ALA A 11 3.21 -14.74 11.37
N ASP A 12 2.37 -15.49 12.11
CA ASP A 12 1.61 -14.96 13.23
C ASP A 12 2.51 -14.45 14.37
N GLN A 13 3.57 -15.20 14.71
CA GLN A 13 4.55 -14.76 15.71
C GLN A 13 5.28 -13.48 15.31
N LEU A 14 5.68 -13.37 14.03
CA LEU A 14 6.27 -12.14 13.51
C LEU A 14 5.30 -10.98 13.64
N ARG A 15 4.05 -11.15 13.19
CA ARG A 15 3.02 -10.11 13.28
C ARG A 15 2.79 -9.67 14.73
N SER A 16 2.61 -10.61 15.66
CA SER A 16 2.39 -10.29 17.08
C SER A 16 3.56 -9.53 17.71
N LYS A 17 4.80 -9.76 17.25
CA LYS A 17 5.98 -9.04 17.73
C LYS A 17 6.08 -7.62 17.16
N TYR A 18 5.94 -7.45 15.85
CA TYR A 18 6.31 -6.21 15.17
C TYR A 18 5.14 -5.25 14.93
N GLN A 19 3.92 -5.75 14.71
CA GLN A 19 2.76 -4.89 14.42
C GLN A 19 2.43 -3.90 15.55
N PRO A 20 2.51 -4.26 16.85
CA PRO A 20 2.28 -3.27 17.91
C PRO A 20 3.28 -2.12 17.87
N MET A 21 4.56 -2.42 17.61
CA MET A 21 5.63 -1.43 17.50
C MET A 21 5.44 -0.50 16.31
N GLU A 22 5.01 -1.03 15.15
CA GLU A 22 4.71 -0.21 13.96
C GLU A 22 3.70 0.91 14.30
N HIS A 23 2.63 0.55 15.01
CA HIS A 23 1.51 1.44 15.34
C HIS A 23 1.70 2.26 16.63
N ASP A 24 2.82 2.07 17.34
CA ASP A 24 3.09 2.77 18.59
C ASP A 24 3.57 4.19 18.31
N VAL A 25 2.70 5.18 18.49
CA VAL A 25 3.04 6.59 18.23
C VAL A 25 4.03 7.20 19.23
N SER A 26 4.39 6.49 20.30
CA SER A 26 5.39 6.95 21.28
C SER A 26 6.83 6.63 20.88
N ILE A 27 7.03 5.70 19.94
CA ILE A 27 8.35 5.30 19.44
C ILE A 27 8.66 6.11 18.18
N SER A 28 9.88 6.62 18.09
CA SER A 28 10.32 7.40 16.92
C SER A 28 10.39 6.55 15.65
N VAL A 29 10.37 7.20 14.48
CA VAL A 29 10.51 6.51 13.20
C VAL A 29 11.90 5.86 13.09
N GLU A 30 12.92 6.57 13.56
CA GLU A 30 14.32 6.14 13.57
C GLU A 30 14.50 4.85 14.38
N GLU A 31 13.84 4.73 15.53
CA GLU A 31 13.89 3.53 16.36
C GLU A 31 13.10 2.36 15.74
N LYS A 32 11.97 2.62 15.09
CA LYS A 32 11.16 1.57 14.44
C LYS A 32 11.80 1.00 13.18
N LEU A 33 12.54 1.83 12.44
CA LEU A 33 13.09 1.50 11.13
C LEU A 33 13.82 0.15 11.06
N PRO A 34 14.85 -0.13 11.91
CA PRO A 34 15.56 -1.40 11.85
C PRO A 34 14.64 -2.61 12.12
N HIS A 35 13.63 -2.44 12.98
CA HIS A 35 12.67 -3.50 13.30
C HIS A 35 11.71 -3.79 12.14
N MET A 36 11.26 -2.75 11.42
CA MET A 36 10.40 -2.94 10.24
C MET A 36 11.16 -3.63 9.11
N ILE A 37 12.43 -3.27 8.90
CA ILE A 37 13.30 -3.94 7.93
C ILE A 37 13.50 -5.42 8.31
N GLU A 38 13.80 -5.71 9.57
CA GLU A 38 13.93 -7.07 10.07
C GLU A 38 12.64 -7.88 9.87
N TRP A 39 11.48 -7.30 10.18
CA TRP A 39 10.19 -7.94 10.00
C TRP A 39 9.94 -8.30 8.53
N TRP A 40 10.17 -7.35 7.62
CA TRP A 40 9.99 -7.57 6.19
C TRP A 40 10.88 -8.67 5.65
N HIS A 41 12.18 -8.68 5.99
CA HIS A 41 13.09 -9.75 5.55
C HIS A 41 12.66 -11.12 6.05
N LYS A 42 12.22 -11.22 7.31
CA LYS A 42 11.71 -12.48 7.88
C LYS A 42 10.43 -12.93 7.20
N ALA A 43 9.47 -12.02 6.98
CA ALA A 43 8.21 -12.32 6.32
C ALA A 43 8.41 -12.76 4.86
N GLN A 44 9.27 -12.07 4.11
CA GLN A 44 9.62 -12.45 2.73
C GLN A 44 10.30 -13.82 2.69
N SER A 45 11.21 -14.11 3.64
CA SER A 45 11.87 -15.42 3.73
C SER A 45 10.87 -16.55 3.97
N LEU A 46 9.83 -16.33 4.79
CA LEU A 46 8.76 -17.30 4.98
C LEU A 46 7.99 -17.56 3.68
N ILE A 47 7.69 -16.52 2.91
CA ILE A 47 7.00 -16.64 1.61
C ILE A 47 7.84 -17.48 0.65
N ILE A 48 9.12 -17.17 0.48
CA ILE A 48 10.01 -17.94 -0.41
C ILE A 48 10.14 -19.40 0.06
N SER A 49 10.25 -19.64 1.36
CA SER A 49 10.32 -21.01 1.92
C SER A 49 9.03 -21.82 1.76
N SER A 50 7.91 -21.16 1.47
CA SER A 50 6.59 -21.81 1.33
C SER A 50 6.39 -22.50 -0.01
N THR A 51 7.36 -22.41 -0.93
CA THR A 51 7.25 -22.92 -2.31
C THR A 51 6.04 -22.34 -3.05
N LEU A 52 5.64 -21.12 -2.70
CA LEU A 52 4.53 -20.41 -3.34
C LEU A 52 4.81 -20.26 -4.83
N ASP A 53 3.89 -20.76 -5.65
CA ASP A 53 3.87 -20.52 -7.09
C ASP A 53 2.79 -19.50 -7.47
N LYS A 54 2.84 -19.05 -8.72
CA LYS A 54 1.89 -18.04 -9.24
C LYS A 54 0.42 -18.54 -9.25
N PRO A 55 0.09 -19.77 -9.69
CA PRO A 55 -1.28 -20.30 -9.58
C PRO A 55 -1.83 -20.38 -8.15
N MET A 56 -1.00 -20.79 -7.19
CA MET A 56 -1.36 -20.83 -5.76
C MET A 56 -1.66 -19.44 -5.23
N LEU A 57 -0.81 -18.45 -5.55
CA LEU A 57 -1.03 -17.06 -5.18
C LEU A 57 -2.36 -16.54 -5.72
N HIS A 58 -2.63 -16.77 -7.01
CA HIS A 58 -3.90 -16.38 -7.63
C HIS A 58 -5.09 -17.02 -6.92
N SER A 59 -5.02 -18.32 -6.65
CA SER A 59 -6.07 -19.05 -5.93
C SER A 59 -6.28 -18.50 -4.52
N ALA A 60 -5.20 -18.20 -3.81
CA ALA A 60 -5.24 -17.64 -2.46
C ALA A 60 -5.92 -16.27 -2.42
N VAL A 61 -5.62 -15.38 -3.38
CA VAL A 61 -6.27 -14.06 -3.46
C VAL A 61 -7.77 -14.20 -3.76
N TYR A 62 -8.15 -15.08 -4.70
CA TYR A 62 -9.55 -15.28 -5.07
C TYR A 62 -10.40 -15.88 -3.94
N GLN A 63 -9.80 -16.74 -3.12
CA GLN A 63 -10.44 -17.38 -1.97
C GLN A 63 -10.34 -16.56 -0.68
N SER A 64 -9.58 -15.46 -0.69
CA SER A 64 -9.42 -14.60 0.48
C SER A 64 -10.71 -13.85 0.83
N LYS A 65 -10.78 -13.37 2.08
CA LYS A 65 -11.84 -12.48 2.56
C LYS A 65 -11.42 -11.01 2.48
N MET A 66 -10.53 -10.67 1.54
CA MET A 66 -10.10 -9.29 1.34
C MET A 66 -11.26 -8.46 0.80
N GLU A 67 -11.39 -7.25 1.32
CA GLU A 67 -12.46 -6.33 0.96
C GLU A 67 -11.89 -4.93 0.76
N LEU A 68 -12.45 -4.21 -0.21
CA LEU A 68 -12.21 -2.78 -0.35
C LEU A 68 -13.11 -2.03 0.63
N LYS A 69 -12.63 -0.89 1.16
CA LYS A 69 -13.52 0.06 1.86
C LYS A 69 -14.71 0.42 0.96
N GLN A 70 -15.88 0.65 1.57
CA GLN A 70 -17.09 0.97 0.84
C GLN A 70 -16.87 2.23 -0.03
N GLY A 71 -17.17 2.14 -1.33
CA GLY A 71 -17.05 3.28 -2.25
C GLY A 71 -15.70 3.44 -2.96
N VAL A 72 -14.67 2.63 -2.63
CA VAL A 72 -13.37 2.66 -3.33
C VAL A 72 -13.51 2.37 -4.82
N LYS A 73 -14.31 1.35 -5.17
CA LYS A 73 -14.52 0.97 -6.57
C LYS A 73 -15.03 2.16 -7.39
N LYS A 74 -16.06 2.85 -6.88
CA LYS A 74 -16.60 4.06 -7.51
C LYS A 74 -15.52 5.15 -7.63
N PHE A 75 -14.78 5.41 -6.56
CA PHE A 75 -13.73 6.42 -6.52
C PHE A 75 -12.67 6.20 -7.60
N ILE A 76 -12.12 4.97 -7.69
CA ILE A 76 -11.11 4.62 -8.68
C ILE A 76 -11.69 4.67 -10.11
N THR A 77 -12.88 4.12 -10.32
CA THR A 77 -13.53 4.15 -11.65
C THR A 77 -13.78 5.59 -12.12
N ASP A 78 -14.22 6.48 -11.24
CA ASP A 78 -14.49 7.87 -11.59
C ASP A 78 -13.20 8.65 -11.89
N LEU A 79 -12.12 8.41 -11.15
CA LEU A 79 -10.79 8.95 -11.44
C LEU A 79 -10.27 8.50 -12.81
N LEU A 80 -10.38 7.21 -13.12
CA LEU A 80 -9.95 6.68 -14.43
C LEU A 80 -10.77 7.28 -15.57
N ARG A 81 -12.09 7.46 -15.39
CA ARG A 81 -12.98 8.09 -16.38
C ARG A 81 -12.69 9.56 -16.60
N SER A 82 -12.24 10.28 -15.58
CA SER A 82 -11.83 11.69 -15.70
C SER A 82 -10.36 11.85 -16.11
N ASN A 83 -9.67 10.77 -16.49
CA ASN A 83 -8.24 10.76 -16.80
C ASN A 83 -7.38 11.32 -15.64
N THR A 84 -7.75 11.04 -14.40
CA THR A 84 -6.96 11.40 -13.22
C THR A 84 -6.05 10.22 -12.85
N PRO A 85 -4.71 10.38 -12.88
CA PRO A 85 -3.78 9.31 -12.59
C PRO A 85 -3.82 8.86 -11.14
N ILE A 86 -3.66 7.56 -10.93
CA ILE A 86 -3.72 6.91 -9.62
C ILE A 86 -2.40 6.20 -9.36
N LEU A 87 -1.73 6.53 -8.26
CA LEU A 87 -0.60 5.77 -7.74
C LEU A 87 -1.04 5.01 -6.50
N ILE A 88 -0.87 3.69 -6.50
CA ILE A 88 -0.98 2.88 -5.29
C ILE A 88 0.44 2.58 -4.83
N PHE A 89 0.86 3.24 -3.75
CA PHE A 89 2.19 3.04 -3.19
C PHE A 89 2.07 2.28 -1.86
N SER A 90 2.32 0.98 -1.92
CA SER A 90 2.11 0.06 -0.82
C SER A 90 3.43 -0.52 -0.32
N ALA A 91 3.54 -0.69 1.00
CA ALA A 91 4.59 -1.53 1.56
C ALA A 91 4.22 -3.02 1.45
N GLY A 92 3.01 -3.37 1.00
CA GLY A 92 2.51 -4.74 0.95
C GLY A 92 3.12 -5.62 -0.16
N LEU A 93 2.38 -6.66 -0.54
CA LEU A 93 2.73 -7.55 -1.65
C LEU A 93 2.08 -7.05 -2.94
N GLY A 94 2.89 -6.60 -3.89
CA GLY A 94 2.44 -6.04 -5.17
C GLY A 94 1.57 -7.01 -5.97
N ASP A 95 2.00 -8.26 -6.11
CA ASP A 95 1.26 -9.30 -6.83
C ASP A 95 -0.14 -9.54 -6.26
N VAL A 96 -0.28 -9.52 -4.92
CA VAL A 96 -1.58 -9.66 -4.24
C VAL A 96 -2.47 -8.46 -4.57
N ILE A 97 -1.93 -7.25 -4.49
CA ILE A 97 -2.65 -6.01 -4.78
C ILE A 97 -3.13 -6.01 -6.23
N GLU A 98 -2.28 -6.38 -7.18
CA GLU A 98 -2.65 -6.42 -8.60
C GLU A 98 -3.75 -7.44 -8.88
N ILE A 99 -3.60 -8.68 -8.41
CA ILE A 99 -4.61 -9.72 -8.62
C ILE A 99 -5.94 -9.28 -8.00
N PHE A 100 -5.90 -8.72 -6.79
CA PHE A 100 -7.09 -8.27 -6.09
C PHE A 100 -7.78 -7.08 -6.79
N LEU A 101 -7.02 -6.06 -7.21
CA LEU A 101 -7.58 -4.90 -7.90
C LEU A 101 -8.10 -5.25 -9.30
N GLN A 102 -7.42 -6.13 -10.05
CA GLN A 102 -7.93 -6.59 -11.34
C GLN A 102 -9.26 -7.34 -11.20
N LYS A 103 -9.42 -8.13 -10.13
CA LYS A 103 -10.68 -8.80 -9.80
C LYS A 103 -11.79 -7.80 -9.46
N GLU A 104 -11.50 -6.82 -8.62
CA GLU A 104 -12.52 -5.90 -8.10
C GLU A 104 -12.83 -4.71 -9.05
N ILE A 105 -11.83 -4.26 -9.81
CA ILE A 105 -11.83 -3.04 -10.65
C ILE A 105 -11.10 -3.33 -11.97
N PRO A 106 -11.76 -3.96 -12.96
CA PRO A 106 -11.13 -4.39 -14.22
C PRO A 106 -10.49 -3.25 -15.05
N GLU A 107 -10.91 -2.00 -14.82
CA GLU A 107 -10.34 -0.83 -15.48
C GLU A 107 -8.96 -0.42 -14.94
N PHE A 108 -8.61 -0.82 -13.72
CA PHE A 108 -7.32 -0.50 -13.11
C PHE A 108 -6.21 -1.37 -13.73
N LYS A 109 -5.14 -0.74 -14.22
CA LYS A 109 -4.02 -1.42 -14.88
C LYS A 109 -2.70 -1.02 -14.23
N HIS A 110 -1.90 -1.98 -13.78
CA HIS A 110 -0.53 -1.69 -13.39
C HIS A 110 0.33 -1.34 -14.63
N ASN A 111 1.40 -0.57 -14.44
CA ASN A 111 2.28 -0.06 -15.52
C ASN A 111 1.55 0.69 -16.64
N HIS A 112 0.57 1.53 -16.26
CA HIS A 112 -0.22 2.32 -17.19
C HIS A 112 -0.11 3.82 -16.88
N GLU A 113 -0.35 4.68 -17.86
CA GLU A 113 -0.26 6.14 -17.71
C GLU A 113 -1.20 6.67 -16.62
N LEU A 114 -2.41 6.10 -16.51
CA LEU A 114 -3.43 6.51 -15.54
C LEU A 114 -3.42 5.72 -14.22
N SER A 115 -2.68 4.62 -14.13
CA SER A 115 -2.68 3.78 -12.94
C SER A 115 -1.37 3.02 -12.80
N HIS A 116 -0.81 3.01 -11.60
CA HIS A 116 0.43 2.30 -11.33
C HIS A 116 0.49 1.84 -9.86
N VAL A 117 1.25 0.77 -9.63
CA VAL A 117 1.40 0.16 -8.30
C VAL A 117 2.89 0.10 -7.99
N VAL A 118 3.31 0.74 -6.92
CA VAL A 118 4.67 0.60 -6.38
C VAL A 118 4.55 -0.22 -5.10
N SER A 119 5.18 -1.39 -5.06
CA SER A 119 5.05 -2.35 -3.96
C SER A 119 6.17 -3.39 -4.00
N ASN A 120 6.21 -4.29 -3.00
CA ASN A 120 7.15 -5.42 -3.02
C ASN A 120 6.61 -6.54 -3.91
N PHE A 121 7.26 -6.78 -5.04
CA PHE A 121 6.86 -7.81 -6.00
C PHE A 121 7.69 -9.09 -5.84
N ILE A 122 7.03 -10.24 -5.96
CA ILE A 122 7.66 -11.56 -5.96
C ILE A 122 8.32 -11.78 -7.32
N GLN A 123 9.58 -12.19 -7.30
CA GLN A 123 10.27 -12.68 -8.49
C GLN A 123 10.02 -14.18 -8.64
N PHE A 124 9.48 -14.56 -9.78
CA PHE A 124 9.22 -15.95 -10.15
C PHE A 124 10.27 -16.45 -11.16
N ASP A 125 10.68 -17.71 -11.03
CA ASP A 125 11.51 -18.37 -12.04
C ASP A 125 10.71 -18.75 -13.29
N THR A 126 11.37 -19.34 -14.30
CA THR A 126 10.73 -19.79 -15.54
C THR A 126 9.66 -20.87 -15.34
N ASN A 127 9.70 -21.58 -14.20
CA ASN A 127 8.74 -22.61 -13.83
C ASN A 127 7.58 -22.04 -12.99
N GLY A 128 7.61 -20.74 -12.66
CA GLY A 128 6.59 -20.08 -11.87
C GLY A 128 6.76 -20.21 -10.35
N ASN A 129 7.93 -20.66 -9.86
CA ASN A 129 8.23 -20.74 -8.43
C ASN A 129 8.76 -19.40 -7.91
N SER A 130 8.35 -18.99 -6.71
CA SER A 130 8.92 -17.82 -6.03
C SER A 130 10.37 -18.05 -5.63
N ILE A 131 11.26 -17.13 -6.01
CA ILE A 131 12.71 -17.24 -5.75
C ILE A 131 13.27 -16.07 -4.93
N SER A 132 12.68 -14.88 -5.07
CA SER A 132 13.13 -13.66 -4.40
C SER A 132 12.04 -12.58 -4.44
N PHE A 133 12.34 -11.40 -3.90
CA PHE A 133 11.53 -10.20 -4.03
C PHE A 133 12.27 -9.14 -4.86
N SER A 134 11.56 -8.08 -5.26
CA SER A 134 12.13 -6.87 -5.84
C SER A 134 13.33 -6.37 -5.02
N LYS A 135 14.39 -5.90 -5.70
CA LYS A 135 15.66 -5.51 -5.06
C LYS A 135 15.49 -4.37 -4.05
N ILE A 136 14.61 -3.43 -4.37
CA ILE A 136 14.30 -2.32 -3.49
C ILE A 136 13.13 -2.76 -2.59
N LEU A 137 13.42 -2.90 -1.30
CA LEU A 137 12.41 -3.18 -0.29
C LEU A 137 11.64 -1.89 -0.02
N ILE A 138 10.32 -1.94 -0.16
CA ILE A 138 9.43 -0.86 0.26
C ILE A 138 8.84 -1.23 1.61
N HIS A 139 9.00 -0.36 2.60
CA HIS A 139 8.38 -0.46 3.92
C HIS A 139 7.72 0.86 4.29
N THR A 140 7.03 0.90 5.43
CA THR A 140 6.20 2.03 5.87
C THR A 140 6.94 3.38 5.93
N PHE A 141 8.28 3.41 5.96
CA PHE A 141 9.07 4.62 6.19
C PHE A 141 10.00 5.02 5.04
N ASN A 142 10.02 4.30 3.91
CA ASN A 142 10.89 4.63 2.77
C ASN A 142 10.14 4.84 1.45
N LYS A 143 8.83 5.12 1.53
CA LYS A 143 8.02 5.47 0.38
C LYS A 143 8.52 6.80 -0.20
N ASN A 144 9.10 6.75 -1.40
CA ASN A 144 9.57 7.90 -2.16
C ASN A 144 9.35 7.70 -3.68
N GLU A 145 9.37 8.78 -4.43
CA GLU A 145 9.02 8.85 -5.85
C GLU A 145 10.05 8.19 -6.80
N GLN A 146 11.22 7.77 -6.32
CA GLN A 146 12.26 7.23 -7.21
C GLN A 146 11.76 5.99 -7.98
N GLU A 147 10.89 5.20 -7.36
CA GLU A 147 10.32 3.98 -7.95
C GLU A 147 9.43 4.23 -9.18
N ILE A 148 8.96 5.47 -9.40
CA ILE A 148 8.08 5.77 -10.54
C ILE A 148 8.81 6.41 -11.71
N HIS A 149 10.03 6.91 -11.56
CA HIS A 149 10.70 7.74 -12.59
C HIS A 149 10.79 7.10 -13.98
N ASP A 150 11.02 5.79 -14.04
CA ASP A 150 11.15 5.03 -15.29
C ASP A 150 9.82 4.41 -15.77
N THR A 151 8.68 4.95 -15.35
CA THR A 151 7.34 4.40 -15.66
C THR A 151 6.53 5.33 -16.57
N PRO A 152 5.57 4.79 -17.36
CA PRO A 152 4.61 5.62 -18.09
C PRO A 152 3.78 6.53 -17.18
N TYR A 153 3.58 6.12 -15.93
CA TYR A 153 2.84 6.88 -14.93
C TYR A 153 3.54 8.20 -14.58
N TYR A 154 4.86 8.21 -14.40
CA TYR A 154 5.58 9.43 -14.03
C TYR A 154 5.42 10.54 -15.07
N GLN A 155 5.46 10.19 -16.36
CA GLN A 155 5.23 11.15 -17.44
C GLN A 155 3.83 11.77 -17.37
N SER A 156 2.82 11.00 -16.96
CA SER A 156 1.45 11.51 -16.89
C SER A 156 1.28 12.54 -15.76
N ILE A 157 2.10 12.52 -14.71
CA ILE A 157 1.90 13.40 -13.55
C ILE A 157 2.76 14.68 -13.56
N LEU A 158 3.66 14.87 -14.52
CA LEU A 158 4.61 16.01 -14.54
C LEU A 158 3.91 17.38 -14.52
N ASP A 159 2.77 17.49 -15.21
CA ASP A 159 1.97 18.72 -15.31
C ASP A 159 0.78 18.75 -14.34
N ARG A 160 0.76 17.87 -13.33
CA ARG A 160 -0.34 17.75 -12.36
C ARG A 160 0.11 18.24 -10.97
N PRO A 161 -0.05 19.55 -10.66
CA PRO A 161 0.46 20.12 -9.42
C PRO A 161 -0.41 19.86 -8.19
N ASN A 162 -1.60 19.25 -8.36
CA ASN A 162 -2.56 19.06 -7.29
C ASN A 162 -2.65 17.59 -6.91
N VAL A 163 -2.55 17.28 -5.61
CA VAL A 163 -2.52 15.90 -5.11
C VAL A 163 -3.52 15.73 -3.97
N ILE A 164 -4.30 14.66 -4.04
CA ILE A 164 -5.00 14.09 -2.90
C ILE A 164 -4.22 12.87 -2.44
N LEU A 165 -3.67 12.93 -1.24
CA LEU A 165 -2.97 11.84 -0.59
C LEU A 165 -3.91 11.12 0.37
N LEU A 166 -4.00 9.80 0.24
CA LEU A 166 -4.75 8.91 1.12
C LEU A 166 -3.76 7.95 1.79
N GLY A 167 -3.76 7.91 3.11
CA GLY A 167 -2.88 7.02 3.88
C GLY A 167 -3.52 6.60 5.19
N ASP A 168 -2.97 5.60 5.85
CA ASP A 168 -3.43 5.13 7.16
C ASP A 168 -2.32 5.09 8.21
N THR A 169 -1.07 5.24 7.79
CA THR A 169 0.11 5.33 8.66
C THR A 169 0.71 6.73 8.65
N LEU A 170 1.55 7.06 9.61
CA LEU A 170 2.29 8.33 9.59
C LEU A 170 3.33 8.40 8.47
N GLY A 171 3.82 7.25 7.99
CA GLY A 171 4.85 7.20 6.95
C GLY A 171 4.30 7.43 5.53
N ASP A 172 2.99 7.28 5.33
CA ASP A 172 2.36 7.47 4.02
C ASP A 172 2.47 8.91 3.50
N VAL A 173 2.61 9.91 4.37
CA VAL A 173 2.87 11.29 3.92
C VAL A 173 4.20 11.44 3.18
N GLY A 174 5.12 10.48 3.32
CA GLY A 174 6.36 10.41 2.56
C GLY A 174 6.16 10.14 1.06
N MET A 175 5.00 9.60 0.64
CA MET A 175 4.71 9.24 -0.76
C MET A 175 4.84 10.42 -1.74
N ILE A 176 4.73 11.65 -1.26
CA ILE A 176 4.84 12.88 -2.06
C ILE A 176 6.20 13.58 -1.91
N GLY A 177 7.14 12.99 -1.15
CA GLY A 177 8.34 13.64 -0.63
C GLY A 177 9.28 14.26 -1.66
N GLY A 178 9.44 13.66 -2.84
CA GLY A 178 10.27 14.26 -3.90
C GLY A 178 9.52 14.61 -5.18
N MET A 179 8.19 14.77 -5.11
CA MET A 179 7.45 15.47 -6.14
C MET A 179 7.69 16.99 -6.02
N LYS A 180 8.45 17.55 -6.97
CA LYS A 180 8.92 18.95 -6.90
C LYS A 180 7.91 20.01 -7.37
N ASN A 181 6.91 19.61 -8.15
CA ASN A 181 6.01 20.54 -8.85
C ASN A 181 4.62 20.68 -8.19
N LEU A 182 4.48 20.25 -6.92
CA LEU A 182 3.19 20.30 -6.23
C LEU A 182 2.86 21.74 -5.78
N LYS A 183 1.61 22.16 -5.99
CA LYS A 183 1.04 23.44 -5.55
C LYS A 183 0.01 23.27 -4.45
N HIS A 184 -0.87 22.28 -4.59
CA HIS A 184 -1.96 22.04 -3.64
C HIS A 184 -1.96 20.57 -3.24
N ILE A 185 -1.91 20.32 -1.93
CA ILE A 185 -1.83 18.97 -1.37
C ILE A 185 -2.95 18.88 -0.33
N LEU A 186 -3.79 17.86 -0.46
CA LEU A 186 -4.78 17.50 0.55
C LEU A 186 -4.46 16.10 1.08
N LYS A 187 -4.14 15.98 2.37
CA LYS A 187 -3.80 14.73 3.04
C LYS A 187 -4.98 14.24 3.86
N ILE A 188 -5.47 13.05 3.54
CA ILE A 188 -6.57 12.38 4.22
C ILE A 188 -6.04 11.10 4.87
N GLY A 189 -6.11 11.04 6.19
CA GLY A 189 -5.58 9.94 7.00
C GLY A 189 -6.68 9.08 7.58
N TYR A 190 -6.67 7.78 7.30
CA TYR A 190 -7.53 6.80 7.97
C TYR A 190 -6.88 6.35 9.28
N LEU A 191 -7.43 6.78 10.41
CA LEU A 191 -6.99 6.34 11.73
C LEU A 191 -7.82 5.14 12.17
N ASN A 192 -7.34 3.93 11.86
CA ASN A 192 -7.94 2.68 12.34
C ASN A 192 -7.54 2.42 13.80
N HIS A 193 -8.47 1.89 14.60
CA HIS A 193 -8.31 1.68 16.05
C HIS A 193 -7.94 2.99 16.75
N SER A 194 -8.79 3.99 16.59
CA SER A 194 -8.51 5.35 17.05
C SER A 194 -8.40 5.41 18.58
N THR A 195 -7.48 6.25 19.04
CA THR A 195 -7.33 6.61 20.46
C THR A 195 -7.05 8.10 20.55
N PRO A 196 -7.36 8.77 21.67
CA PRO A 196 -7.07 10.20 21.83
C PRO A 196 -5.59 10.54 21.54
N ALA A 197 -4.65 9.72 22.02
CA ALA A 197 -3.23 9.93 21.80
C ALA A 197 -2.85 9.85 20.31
N LYS A 198 -3.33 8.82 19.59
CA LYS A 198 -3.07 8.69 18.15
C LYS A 198 -3.71 9.82 17.34
N LEU A 199 -4.93 10.22 17.70
CA LEU A 199 -5.65 11.29 17.00
C LEU A 199 -4.88 12.61 17.04
N GLU A 200 -4.34 12.99 18.20
CA GLU A 200 -3.54 14.22 18.32
C GLU A 200 -2.29 14.19 17.44
N VAL A 201 -1.63 13.04 17.32
CA VAL A 201 -0.50 12.88 16.39
C VAL A 201 -0.96 12.98 14.93
N TYR A 202 -2.05 12.32 14.56
CA TYR A 202 -2.55 12.31 13.17
C TYR A 202 -3.02 13.70 12.71
N LYS A 203 -3.64 14.49 13.59
CA LYS A 203 -4.05 15.89 13.31
C LYS A 203 -2.87 16.80 12.95
N ASN A 204 -1.66 16.50 13.41
CA ASN A 204 -0.46 17.28 13.07
C ASN A 204 0.11 16.91 11.69
N VAL A 205 -0.34 15.80 11.11
CA VAL A 205 0.25 15.18 9.90
C VAL A 205 -0.71 15.21 8.71
N TYR A 206 -2.01 15.03 8.97
CA TYR A 206 -3.09 14.97 7.99
C TYR A 206 -4.03 16.17 8.13
N ASP A 207 -4.51 16.68 6.99
CA ASP A 207 -5.48 17.78 6.94
C ASP A 207 -6.89 17.30 7.36
N ILE A 208 -7.23 16.06 7.00
CA ILE A 208 -8.48 15.39 7.37
C ILE A 208 -8.12 14.04 7.98
N VAL A 209 -8.64 13.76 9.19
CA VAL A 209 -8.47 12.48 9.87
C VAL A 209 -9.83 11.78 9.97
N LEU A 210 -9.92 10.58 9.39
CA LEU A 210 -11.10 9.72 9.41
C LEU A 210 -10.91 8.62 10.46
N CYS A 211 -11.57 8.74 11.60
CA CYS A 211 -11.42 7.81 12.73
C CYS A 211 -12.34 6.61 12.56
N ASP A 212 -11.75 5.40 12.51
CA ASP A 212 -12.46 4.12 12.40
C ASP A 212 -13.44 4.01 11.22
N ASP A 213 -13.28 4.87 10.21
CA ASP A 213 -14.13 4.93 9.02
C ASP A 213 -13.75 3.85 8.00
N GLN A 214 -14.73 3.03 7.60
CA GLN A 214 -14.57 1.96 6.60
C GLN A 214 -15.13 2.34 5.22
N THR A 215 -15.30 3.63 4.96
CA THR A 215 -15.87 4.18 3.73
C THR A 215 -14.89 5.09 2.99
N PHE A 216 -15.22 5.37 1.74
CA PHE A 216 -14.61 6.39 0.89
C PHE A 216 -15.59 7.57 0.67
N ASP A 217 -16.52 7.80 1.60
CA ASP A 217 -17.54 8.85 1.44
C ASP A 217 -16.91 10.24 1.37
N VAL A 218 -15.99 10.56 2.29
CA VAL A 218 -15.27 11.84 2.27
C VAL A 218 -14.43 12.02 1.00
N PRO A 219 -13.55 11.08 0.59
CA PRO A 219 -12.85 11.16 -0.69
C PRO A 219 -13.79 11.32 -1.90
N ASN A 220 -14.90 10.59 -1.95
CA ASN A 220 -15.87 10.70 -3.04
C ASN A 220 -16.59 12.06 -3.06
N LEU A 221 -16.90 12.64 -1.90
CA LEU A 221 -17.51 13.96 -1.80
C LEU A 221 -16.55 15.05 -2.30
N ILE A 222 -15.27 14.95 -1.96
CA ILE A 222 -14.22 15.85 -2.45
C ILE A 222 -14.09 15.71 -3.97
N LEU A 223 -13.99 14.48 -4.48
CA LEU A 223 -13.89 14.22 -5.92
C LEU A 223 -15.10 14.75 -6.70
N LYS A 224 -16.30 14.74 -6.11
CA LYS A 224 -17.51 15.29 -6.74
C LYS A 224 -17.52 16.82 -6.78
N ALA A 225 -16.77 17.48 -5.91
CA ALA A 225 -16.74 18.93 -5.79
C ALA A 225 -15.66 19.60 -6.68
N ILE A 226 -14.74 18.80 -7.24
CA ILE A 226 -13.70 19.23 -8.19
C ILE A 226 -14.08 18.87 -9.62
#